data_AF-A0A060R5S3-F1
#
_entry.id   AF-A0A060R5S3-F1
#
_cell.length_a   1.000
_cell.length_b   1.000
_cell.length_c   1.000
_cell.angle_alpha   90.00
_cell.angle_beta   90.00
_cell.angle_gamma   90.00
#
_symmetry.space_group_name_H-M   'P 1'
#
loop_
_entity.id
_entity.type
_entity.pdbx_description
1 polymer ?
#
loop_
_entity_poly.entity_id
_entity_poly.type
_entity_poly.pdbx_seq_one_letter_code
_entity_poly.pdbx_strand_id
1 'polypeptide(L)' 'MKIYHVANLETGYREEFYSLAAAKKAMRENNATGSITKVYSNGDWIPCGEITLSGTNKTFIANSGQTTKSYK' A
#
# COMPACT_ATOMS: atom_id res chain seq x y z
N MET A 1 1.85 -9.34 -6.69
CA MET A 1 2.75 -8.16 -6.68
C MET A 1 2.17 -7.07 -5.78
N LYS A 2 2.99 -6.25 -5.12
CA LYS A 2 2.52 -5.06 -4.39
C LYS A 2 3.01 -3.81 -5.13
N ILE A 3 2.12 -2.84 -5.29
CA ILE A 3 2.40 -1.54 -5.87
C ILE A 3 2.10 -0.50 -4.79
N TYR A 4 2.99 0.48 -4.66
CA TYR A 4 2.89 1.56 -3.70
C TYR A 4 2.74 2.86 -4.50
N HIS A 5 1.56 3.45 -4.47
CA HIS A 5 1.31 4.72 -5.14
C HIS A 5 1.60 5.84 -4.15
N VAL A 6 2.36 6.85 -4.56
CA VAL A 6 2.64 8.05 -3.78
C VAL A 6 2.13 9.24 -4.56
N ALA A 7 1.28 10.05 -3.94
CA ALA A 7 0.69 11.21 -4.56
C ALA A 7 0.65 12.39 -3.59
N ASN A 8 1.05 13.56 -4.06
CA ASN A 8 0.78 14.83 -3.44
C ASN A 8 -0.15 15.62 -4.36
N LEU A 9 -1.37 15.90 -3.88
CA LEU A 9 -2.39 16.60 -4.65
C LEU A 9 -2.16 18.12 -4.69
N GLU A 10 -1.38 18.68 -3.76
CA GLU A 10 -1.04 20.09 -3.71
C GLU A 10 0.05 20.45 -4.72
N THR A 11 1.05 19.58 -4.88
CA THR A 11 2.16 19.78 -5.84
C THR A 11 1.94 19.09 -7.18
N GLY A 12 0.96 18.19 -7.27
CA GLY A 12 0.72 17.36 -8.45
C GLY A 12 1.69 16.18 -8.61
N TYR A 13 2.61 15.96 -7.66
CA TYR A 13 3.54 14.84 -7.67
C TYR A 13 2.78 13.51 -7.59
N ARG A 14 3.09 12.57 -8.49
CA ARG A 14 2.54 11.21 -8.49
C ARG A 14 3.60 10.24 -9.00
N GLU A 15 3.90 9.21 -8.21
CA GLU A 15 4.89 8.21 -8.57
C GLU A 15 4.50 6.84 -7.99
N GLU A 16 4.87 5.78 -8.71
CA GLU A 16 4.59 4.41 -8.32
C GLU A 16 5.89 3.68 -7.97
N PHE A 17 5.86 2.96 -6.86
CA PHE A 17 6.99 2.21 -6.36
C PHE A 17 6.63 0.74 -6.17
N TYR A 18 7.63 -0.12 -6.28
CA TYR A 18 7.51 -1.55 -5.96
C TYR A 18 8.14 -1.92 -4.62
N SER A 19 8.69 -0.93 -3.91
CA SER A 19 9.29 -1.07 -2.59
C SER A 19 8.69 -0.08 -1.60
N LEU A 20 8.29 -0.58 -0.43
CA LEU A 20 7.77 0.25 0.65
C LEU A 20 8.80 1.29 1.12
N ALA A 21 10.09 0.93 1.12
CA ALA A 21 11.15 1.83 1.58
C ALA A 21 11.30 3.03 0.63
N ALA A 22 11.26 2.78 -0.69
CA ALA A 22 11.32 3.83 -1.70
C ALA A 22 10.08 4.74 -1.62
N ALA A 23 8.88 4.14 -1.50
CA ALA A 23 7.64 4.89 -1.33
C ALA A 23 7.68 5.79 -0.08
N LYS A 24 8.13 5.27 1.07
CA LYS A 24 8.28 6.06 2.29
C LYS A 24 9.28 7.20 2.15
N LYS A 25 10.37 6.99 1.41
CA LYS A 25 11.37 8.03 1.15
C LYS A 25 10.74 9.16 0.32
N ALA A 26 10.11 8.82 -0.79
CA ALA A 26 9.44 9.77 -1.67
C ALA A 26 8.29 10.53 -0.97
N MET A 27 7.52 9.84 -0.11
CA MET A 27 6.50 10.47 0.73
C MET A 27 7.08 11.53 1.67
N ARG A 28 8.25 11.27 2.28
CA ARG A 28 8.91 12.25 3.15
C ARG A 28 9.49 13.42 2.37
N GLU A 29 10.11 13.15 1.23
CA GLU A 29 10.75 14.19 0.40
C GLU A 29 9.71 15.12 -0.24
N ASN A 30 8.56 14.58 -0.65
CA ASN A 30 7.52 15.34 -1.36
C ASN A 30 6.30 15.68 -0.50
N ASN A 31 6.37 15.45 0.82
CA ASN A 31 5.24 15.62 1.75
C ASN A 31 3.94 14.99 1.22
N ALA A 32 4.06 13.79 0.67
CA ALA A 32 3.02 13.12 -0.12
C ALA A 32 2.32 12.01 0.68
N THR A 33 1.11 11.67 0.27
CA THR A 33 0.36 10.54 0.81
C THR A 33 0.61 9.29 -0.02
N GLY A 34 0.71 8.14 0.63
CA GLY A 34 0.95 6.87 -0.05
C GLY A 34 -0.22 5.90 0.13
N SER A 35 -0.48 5.06 -0.87
CA SER A 35 -1.45 3.97 -0.81
C SER A 35 -0.85 2.68 -1.36
N ILE A 36 -1.34 1.55 -0.88
CA ILE A 36 -0.84 0.22 -1.22
C ILE A 36 -1.91 -0.51 -2.02
N THR A 37 -1.52 -1.06 -3.17
CA THR A 37 -2.36 -1.92 -4.00
C THR A 37 -1.70 -3.27 -4.15
N LYS A 38 -2.46 -4.36 -3.95
CA LYS A 38 -1.97 -5.71 -4.22
C LYS A 38 -2.59 -6.21 -5.52
N VAL A 39 -1.73 -6.56 -6.47
CA VAL A 39 -2.10 -7.18 -7.74
C VAL A 39 -1.92 -8.69 -7.61
N TYR A 40 -2.98 -9.44 -7.87
CA TYR A 40 -3.01 -10.90 -7.85
C TYR A 40 -2.66 -11.47 -9.22
N SER A 41 -2.22 -12.73 -9.27
CA SER A 41 -1.79 -13.39 -10.51
C SER A 41 -2.92 -13.57 -11.53
N ASN A 42 -4.17 -13.52 -11.09
CA ASN A 42 -5.37 -13.53 -11.93
C ASN A 42 -5.71 -12.14 -12.51
N GLY A 43 -4.91 -11.11 -12.21
CA GLY A 43 -5.14 -9.74 -12.66
C GLY A 43 -6.06 -8.92 -11.76
N ASP A 44 -6.49 -9.42 -10.61
CA ASP A 44 -7.27 -8.64 -9.64
C ASP A 44 -6.41 -7.62 -8.89
N TRP A 45 -7.00 -6.45 -8.60
CA TRP A 45 -6.36 -5.36 -7.88
C TRP A 45 -7.15 -5.09 -6.59
N ILE A 46 -6.51 -5.29 -5.44
CA ILE A 46 -7.13 -5.03 -4.13
C ILE A 46 -6.42 -3.86 -3.44
N PRO A 47 -7.13 -2.78 -3.08
CA PRO A 47 -6.59 -1.72 -2.24
C PRO A 47 -6.31 -2.27 -0.83
N CYS A 48 -5.08 -2.09 -0.36
CA CYS A 48 -4.56 -2.60 0.91
C CYS A 48 -4.36 -1.51 1.98
N GLY A 49 -4.91 -0.32 1.75
CA GLY A 49 -4.87 0.82 2.66
C GLY A 49 -3.75 1.84 2.38
N GLU A 50 -3.65 2.83 3.25
CA GLU A 50 -2.68 3.93 3.17
C GLU A 50 -1.33 3.56 3.80
N ILE A 51 -0.27 4.25 3.37
CA ILE A 51 1.09 4.11 3.88
C ILE A 51 1.28 5.13 5.01
N THR A 52 1.49 4.65 6.24
CA THR A 52 1.92 5.50 7.36
C THR A 52 3.44 5.67 7.35
N LEU A 53 3.88 6.90 7.63
CA LEU A 53 5.31 7.23 7.79
C LEU A 53 5.85 6.77 9.14
N SER A 54 4.99 6.71 10.17
CA SER A 54 5.28 6.20 11.50
C SER A 54 4.92 4.71 11.61
N GLY A 55 5.84 3.92 12.18
CA GLY A 55 5.62 2.50 12.47
C GLY A 55 5.69 1.54 11.27
N THR A 56 5.33 0.29 11.55
CA THR A 56 5.25 -0.80 10.56
C THR A 56 3.92 -0.74 9.85
N ASN A 57 3.93 -0.54 8.53
CA ASN A 57 2.72 -0.62 7.71
C ASN A 57 2.24 -2.07 7.66
N LYS A 58 1.28 -2.40 8.53
CA LYS A 58 0.52 -3.64 8.42
C LYS A 58 -0.46 -3.47 7.26
N THR A 59 -0.15 -4.08 6.12
CA THR A 59 -1.08 -4.15 4.98
C THR A 59 -2.32 -4.91 5.44
N PHE A 60 -3.40 -4.20 5.76
CA PHE A 60 -4.68 -4.81 6.11
C PHE A 60 -5.37 -5.14 4.78
N ILE A 61 -5.31 -6.41 4.39
CA ILE A 61 -6.05 -6.88 3.22
C ILE A 61 -7.49 -7.05 3.72
N ALA A 62 -8.39 -6.15 3.32
CA ALA A 62 -9.80 -6.15 3.73
C ALA A 62 -10.59 -7.42 3.33
N ASN A 63 -9.92 -8.42 2.76
CA ASN A 63 -10.49 -9.70 2.39
C ASN A 63 -9.47 -10.85 2.48
N SER A 64 -8.41 -10.73 3.29
CA SER A 64 -7.69 -11.94 3.69
C SER A 64 -8.65 -12.68 4.61
N GLY A 65 -9.43 -13.59 4.02
CA GLY A 65 -10.29 -14.51 4.73
C GLY A 65 -9.55 -15.01 5.95
N GLN A 66 -9.91 -14.45 7.11
CA GLN A 66 -9.74 -15.15 8.35
C GLN A 66 -10.71 -16.31 8.21
N THR A 67 -10.30 -17.37 7.51
CA THR A 67 -10.87 -18.68 7.73
C THR A 67 -10.73 -18.86 9.21
N THR A 68 -11.84 -18.69 9.93
CA THR A 68 -11.97 -19.22 11.27
C THR A 68 -11.54 -20.67 11.12
N LYS A 69 -10.32 -20.97 11.57
CA LYS A 69 -9.89 -22.34 11.75
C LYS A 69 -10.80 -22.88 12.86
N SER A 70 -12.00 -23.29 12.48
CA SER A 70 -12.77 -24.25 13.24
C SER A 70 -11.94 -25.53 13.18
N TYR A 71 -11.05 -25.69 14.15
CA TYR A 71 -10.56 -27.02 14.49
C TYR A 71 -11.78 -27.76 15.04
N LYS A 72 -12.24 -28.73 14.25
CA LYS A 72 -13.31 -29.65 14.60
C LYS A 72 -12.85 -30.61 15.70
#